data_AF-A0A7C2V8S9-F1
#
_entry.id   AF-A0A7C2V8S9-F1
#
_cell.length_a   1.000
_cell.length_b   1.000
_cell.length_c   1.000
_cell.angle_alpha   90.00
_cell.angle_beta   90.00
_cell.angle_gamma   90.00
#
_symmetry.space_group_name_H-M   'P 1'
#
loop_
_entity.id
_entity.type
_entity.pdbx_description
1 polymer ?
#
loop_
_entity_poly.entity_id
_entity_poly.type
_entity_poly.pdbx_seq_one_letter_code
_entity_poly.pdbx_strand_id
1 'polypeptide(L)'
;MCWGTPAIVIDVDEKKMMAKVDFGDGIYRDALIGISSDRVTRGDIVIVHAGVIISKLSLEGVLEQIAFIKETMGDEAADMLKPYENLVSIAKALRDRDNE
;
A
#
# COMPACT_ATOMS: atom_id res chain seq x y z
N MET A 1 4.37 18.41 -7.43
CA MET A 1 3.16 17.87 -6.76
C MET A 1 3.32 16.37 -6.74
N CYS A 2 3.41 15.74 -5.57
CA CYS A 2 3.54 14.29 -5.47
C CYS A 2 2.17 13.71 -5.09
N TRP A 3 1.69 12.72 -5.83
CA TRP A 3 0.52 11.93 -5.45
C TRP A 3 0.92 10.98 -4.32
N GLY A 4 0.04 10.72 -3.36
CA GLY A 4 0.29 9.69 -2.34
C GLY A 4 0.23 8.31 -3.00
N THR A 5 1.32 7.56 -2.96
CA THR A 5 1.38 6.25 -3.63
C THR A 5 1.02 5.15 -2.62
N PRO A 6 0.06 4.27 -2.95
CA PRO A 6 -0.23 3.12 -2.12
C PRO A 6 0.96 2.16 -2.07
N ALA A 7 1.18 1.57 -0.90
CA ALA A 7 2.21 0.57 -0.65
C ALA A 7 1.69 -0.45 0.35
N ILE A 8 2.25 -1.65 0.34
CA ILE A 8 1.97 -2.68 1.34
C ILE A 8 3.08 -2.74 2.38
N VAL A 9 2.70 -2.87 3.64
CA VAL A 9 3.62 -3.04 4.76
C VAL A 9 4.11 -4.48 4.82
N ILE A 10 5.41 -4.66 4.66
CA ILE A 10 6.08 -5.96 4.71
C ILE A 10 6.60 -6.25 6.12
N ASP A 11 7.02 -5.20 6.85
CA ASP A 11 7.55 -5.31 8.20
C ASP A 11 7.44 -3.97 8.95
N VAL A 12 7.45 -4.00 10.28
CA VAL A 12 7.30 -2.82 11.16
C VAL A 12 8.34 -2.86 12.28
N ASP A 13 9.17 -1.81 12.35
CA ASP A 13 10.07 -1.54 13.47
C ASP A 13 9.43 -0.48 14.38
N GLU A 14 8.63 -0.94 15.35
CA GLU A 14 7.93 -0.09 16.31
C GLU A 14 8.88 0.79 17.14
N LYS A 15 10.11 0.33 17.39
CA LYS A 15 11.09 1.08 18.20
C LYS A 15 11.62 2.31 17.47
N LYS A 16 11.66 2.26 16.14
CA LYS A 16 12.17 3.35 15.29
C LYS A 16 11.07 4.12 14.56
N MET A 17 9.80 3.74 14.73
CA MET A 17 8.68 4.32 13.97
C MET A 17 8.90 4.19 12.46
N MET A 18 9.45 3.06 12.02
CA MET A 18 9.76 2.78 10.62
C MET A 18 9.04 1.53 10.15
N ALA A 19 8.59 1.52 8.90
CA ALA A 19 8.02 0.37 8.25
C ALA A 19 8.75 0.08 6.94
N LYS A 20 8.91 -1.20 6.62
CA LYS A 20 9.32 -1.63 5.28
C LYS A 20 8.08 -1.75 4.42
N VAL A 21 8.08 -1.08 3.29
CA VAL A 21 6.95 -1.06 2.35
C VAL A 21 7.36 -1.52 0.95
N ASP A 22 6.42 -2.12 0.23
CA ASP A 22 6.54 -2.51 -1.17
C ASP A 22 5.45 -1.78 -1.97
N PHE A 23 5.80 -1.19 -3.11
CA PHE A 23 4.85 -0.45 -3.96
C PHE A 23 4.19 -1.34 -5.02
N GLY A 24 4.36 -2.67 -4.93
CA GLY A 24 3.91 -3.63 -5.93
C GLY A 24 4.96 -3.89 -7.02
N ASP A 25 6.20 -3.44 -6.79
CA ASP A 25 7.36 -3.63 -7.68
C ASP A 25 8.36 -4.67 -7.14
N GLY A 26 8.14 -5.19 -5.93
CA GLY A 26 9.01 -6.17 -5.29
C GLY A 26 10.25 -5.56 -4.63
N ILE A 27 10.36 -4.22 -4.60
CA ILE A 27 11.49 -3.51 -4.00
C ILE A 27 11.06 -2.91 -2.66
N TYR A 28 11.68 -3.41 -1.59
CA TYR A 28 11.41 -2.94 -0.24
C TYR A 28 12.09 -1.61 0.05
N ARG A 29 11.31 -0.66 0.54
CA ARG A 29 11.76 0.69 0.89
C ARG A 29 11.37 0.99 2.32
N ASP A 30 12.19 1.75 3.01
CA ASP A 30 11.89 2.20 4.37
C ASP A 30 11.01 3.46 4.30
N ALA A 31 9.95 3.48 5.10
CA ALA A 31 9.04 4.60 5.26
C ALA A 31 8.83 4.93 6.73
N LEU A 32 8.74 6.21 7.07
CA LEU A 32 8.48 6.68 8.41
C LEU A 32 6.98 6.58 8.72
N ILE A 33 6.62 6.07 9.89
CA ILE A 33 5.23 5.97 10.33
C ILE A 33 4.80 7.33 10.89
N GLY A 34 4.09 8.12 10.08
CA GLY A 34 3.61 9.45 10.45
C GLY A 34 2.21 9.47 11.09
N ILE A 35 1.57 8.31 11.20
CA ILE A 35 0.27 8.12 11.86
C ILE A 35 0.45 7.36 13.18
N SER A 36 -0.59 7.26 14.01
CA SER A 36 -0.55 6.41 15.21
C SER A 36 -0.09 4.99 14.85
N SER A 37 1.07 4.59 15.35
CA SER A 37 1.82 3.38 15.01
C SER A 37 1.09 2.09 15.35
N ASP A 38 0.23 2.15 16.37
CA ASP A 38 -0.73 1.15 16.82
C ASP A 38 -1.82 0.78 15.78
N ARG A 39 -1.74 1.35 14.56
CA ARG A 39 -2.67 1.09 13.46
C ARG A 39 -2.04 0.49 12.21
N VAL A 40 -0.72 0.25 12.22
CA VAL A 40 0.00 -0.26 11.05
C VAL A 40 0.57 -1.64 11.36
N THR A 41 0.00 -2.66 10.74
CA THR A 41 0.48 -4.04 10.86
C THR A 41 1.01 -4.55 9.53
N ARG A 42 1.81 -5.61 9.58
CA ARG A 42 2.21 -6.35 8.38
C ARG A 42 0.99 -6.75 7.55
N GLY A 43 1.09 -6.60 6.23
CA GLY A 43 0.01 -6.88 5.28
C GLY A 43 -0.99 -5.74 5.11
N ASP A 44 -0.88 -4.63 5.86
CA ASP A 44 -1.71 -3.46 5.64
C ASP A 44 -1.30 -2.70 4.39
N ILE A 45 -2.30 -2.12 3.72
CA ILE A 45 -2.08 -1.19 2.62
C ILE A 45 -2.09 0.22 3.20
N VAL A 46 -1.07 1.01 2.87
CA VAL A 46 -0.85 2.36 3.39
C VAL A 46 -0.61 3.33 2.24
N ILE A 47 -0.88 4.61 2.47
CA ILE A 47 -0.49 5.67 1.54
C ILE A 47 0.81 6.30 2.00
N VAL A 48 1.81 6.27 1.13
CA VAL A 48 3.11 6.89 1.36
C VAL A 48 3.21 8.17 0.56
N HIS A 49 3.62 9.24 1.21
CA HIS A 49 3.90 10.52 0.59
C HIS A 49 5.23 11.06 1.12
N ALA A 50 6.17 11.35 0.21
CA ALA A 50 7.52 11.83 0.55
C ALA A 50 8.26 10.96 1.60
N GLY A 51 8.09 9.63 1.53
CA GLY A 51 8.73 8.69 2.47
C GLY A 51 8.03 8.55 3.81
N VAL A 52 6.86 9.18 3.99
CA VAL A 52 6.07 9.12 5.23
C VAL A 52 4.73 8.43 4.96
N ILE A 53 4.36 7.49 5.82
CA ILE A 53 3.03 6.89 5.86
C ILE A 53 2.08 7.91 6.47
N ILE A 54 1.11 8.35 5.69
CA ILE A 54 0.16 9.40 6.08
C ILE A 54 -1.25 8.87 6.34
N SER A 55 -1.58 7.68 5.82
CA SER A 55 -2.87 7.03 6.08
C SER A 55 -2.79 5.52 5.80
N LYS A 56 -3.75 4.79 6.37
CA LYS A 56 -4.02 3.39 6.05
C LYS A 56 -5.19 3.32 5.07
N LEU A 57 -5.12 2.39 4.13
CA LEU A 57 -6.20 2.07 3.21
C LEU A 57 -6.74 0.66 3.49
N SER A 58 -8.06 0.51 3.42
CA SER A 58 -8.68 -0.81 3.38
C SER A 58 -8.53 -1.43 2.00
N LEU A 59 -8.66 -2.75 1.91
CA LEU A 59 -8.67 -3.46 0.63
C LEU A 59 -9.79 -2.92 -0.28
N GLU A 60 -10.96 -2.65 0.30
CA GLU A 60 -12.10 -2.05 -0.39
C GLU A 60 -11.75 -0.67 -0.96
N GLY A 61 -11.07 0.18 -0.18
CA GLY A 61 -10.65 1.51 -0.65
C GLY A 61 -9.65 1.45 -1.80
N VAL A 62 -8.81 0.42 -1.89
CA VAL A 62 -7.93 0.21 -3.05
C VAL A 62 -8.75 -0.17 -4.29
N LEU A 63 -9.74 -1.06 -4.12
CA LEU A 63 -10.61 -1.48 -5.21
C LEU A 63 -11.46 -0.31 -5.73
N GLU A 64 -11.94 0.57 -4.86
CA GLU A 64 -12.63 1.80 -5.25
C GLU A 64 -11.71 2.75 -6.03
N GLN A 65 -10.44 2.91 -5.62
CA GLN A 65 -9.48 3.70 -6.39
C GLN A 65 -9.22 3.11 -7.78
N ILE A 66 -9.06 1.79 -7.87
CA ILE A 66 -8.90 1.09 -9.16
C ILE A 66 -10.13 1.34 -10.05
N ALA A 67 -11.33 1.19 -9.49
CA ALA A 67 -12.58 1.41 -10.23
C ALA A 67 -12.68 2.86 -10.72
N PHE A 68 -12.37 3.83 -9.87
CA PHE A 68 -12.38 5.25 -10.22
C PHE A 68 -11.37 5.62 -11.32
N ILE A 69 -10.13 5.11 -11.22
CA ILE A 69 -9.08 5.33 -12.23
C ILE A 69 -9.52 4.73 -13.57
N LYS A 70 -10.08 3.51 -13.54
CA LYS A 70 -10.57 2.82 -14.74
C LYS A 70 -11.75 3.56 -15.39
N GLU A 71 -12.66 4.11 -14.60
CA GLU A 71 -13.78 4.91 -15.10
C GLU A 71 -13.30 6.23 -15.73
N THR A 72 -12.31 6.88 -15.10
CA THR A 72 -11.84 8.21 -15.51
C THR A 72 -10.92 8.16 -16.73
N MET A 73 -10.03 7.15 -16.81
CA MET A 73 -8.96 7.09 -17.82
C MET A 73 -9.18 5.97 -18.86
N GLY A 74 -10.18 5.11 -18.68
CA GLY A 74 -10.51 4.05 -19.63
C GLY A 74 -9.34 3.09 -19.89
N ASP A 75 -9.09 2.77 -21.16
CA ASP A 75 -8.05 1.81 -21.57
C ASP A 75 -6.62 2.32 -21.32
N GLU A 76 -6.42 3.63 -21.18
CA GLU A 76 -5.11 4.24 -20.88
C GLU A 76 -4.67 3.98 -19.43
N ALA A 77 -5.59 3.54 -18.56
CA ALA A 77 -5.31 3.22 -17.16
C ALA A 77 -4.52 1.91 -16.98
N ALA A 78 -4.49 1.03 -17.97
CA ALA A 78 -4.04 -0.36 -17.81
C ALA A 78 -2.62 -0.46 -17.21
N ASP A 79 -1.68 0.36 -17.69
CA ASP A 79 -0.32 0.36 -17.17
C ASP A 79 -0.21 1.00 -15.78
N MET A 80 -1.08 1.97 -15.46
CA MET A 80 -1.13 2.63 -14.17
C MET A 80 -1.75 1.74 -13.08
N LEU A 81 -2.63 0.81 -13.46
CA LEU A 81 -3.32 -0.10 -12.53
C LEU A 81 -2.49 -1.33 -12.15
N LYS A 82 -1.50 -1.73 -12.95
CA LYS A 82 -0.65 -2.91 -12.66
C LYS A 82 -0.05 -2.91 -11.24
N PRO A 83 0.53 -1.81 -10.73
CA PRO A 83 1.04 -1.78 -9.35
C PRO A 83 -0.08 -1.96 -8.31
N TYR A 84 -1.26 -1.39 -8.56
CA TYR A 84 -2.41 -1.50 -7.66
C TYR A 84 -2.94 -2.93 -7.58
N GLU A 85 -3.03 -3.63 -8.71
CA GLU A 85 -3.43 -5.04 -8.76
C GLU A 85 -2.41 -5.94 -8.04
N ASN A 86 -1.11 -5.66 -8.23
CA ASN A 86 -0.04 -6.36 -7.51
C ASN A 86 -0.15 -6.17 -6.00
N LEU A 87 -0.41 -4.95 -5.53
CA LEU A 87 -0.61 -4.66 -4.11
C LEU A 87 -1.76 -5.47 -3.52
N VAL A 88 -2.90 -5.57 -4.23
CA VAL A 88 -4.05 -6.37 -3.79
C VAL A 88 -3.69 -7.86 -3.71
N SER A 89 -2.94 -8.37 -4.69
CA SER A 89 -2.48 -9.76 -4.70
C SER A 89 -1.56 -10.06 -3.51
N ILE A 90 -0.57 -9.20 -3.25
CA ILE A 90 0.38 -9.36 -2.14
C ILE A 90 -0.33 -9.22 -0.79
N ALA A 91 -1.29 -8.29 -0.67
CA ALA A 91 -2.09 -8.10 0.53
C ALA A 91 -2.89 -9.36 0.91
N LYS A 92 -3.53 -9.99 -0.08
CA LYS A 92 -4.25 -11.25 0.12
C LYS A 92 -3.29 -12.36 0.54
N ALA A 93 -2.18 -12.53 -0.17
CA ALA A 93 -1.21 -13.57 0.13
C ALA A 93 -0.57 -13.45 1.53
N LEU A 94 -0.32 -12.22 2.01
CA LEU A 94 0.21 -12.00 3.36
C LEU A 94 -0.84 -12.24 4.43
N ARG A 95 -2.11 -11.89 4.18
CA ARG A 95 -3.22 -12.14 5.13
C ARG A 95 -3.61 -13.61 5.22
N ASP A 96 -3.51 -14.37 4.12
CA ASP A 96 -3.80 -15.81 4.12
C ASP A 96 -2.71 -16.59 4.86
N ARG A 97 -1.45 -16.11 4.82
CA ARG A 97 -0.31 -16.73 5.51
C ARG A 97 -0.29 -16.56 7.03
N ASP A 98 -0.95 -15.54 7.57
CA ASP A 98 -1.09 -15.36 9.02
C ASP A 98 -2.26 -16.18 9.61
N ASN A 99 -3.06 -16.86 8.78
CA ASN A 99 -4.20 -17.69 9.19
C ASN A 99 -3.92 -19.21 9.15
N GLU A 100 -2.68 -19.63 8.93
CA GLU A 100 -2.21 -21.03 8.93
C GLU A 100 -1.20 -21.27 10.06
#